data_AF-A0AAD8YRH9-F1
#
_entry.id   AF-A0AAD8YRH9-F1
#
_cell.length_a   1.000
_cell.length_b   1.000
_cell.length_c   1.000
_cell.angle_alpha   90.00
_cell.angle_beta   90.00
_cell.angle_gamma   90.00
#
_symmetry.space_group_name_H-M   'P 1'
#
loop_
_entity.id
_entity.type
_entity.pdbx_description
1 polymer ?
#
loop_
_entity_poly.entity_id
_entity_poly.type
_entity_poly.pdbx_seq_one_letter_code
_entity_poly.pdbx_strand_id
1 'polypeptide(L)'
;MGLISDNDERAYLEEIKHLENWCQENNLLLNVSKTKELIDLSWSRHTNSLAKKVARQHLNHLRCFRLPSKVLRNFYTCTIESVLTGNITVWFGNSTKQDRQALQRVVRSAEHITHMELPDLQSIYYKQCQTKARRIVKDPTHPNKRLFSLLRSGKCFRSLMTKTERLKRSFFPQAIRALNQGN
;
A
#
# COMPACT_ATOMS: atom_id res chain seq x y z
N MET A 1 21.96 11.57 -14.94
CA MET A 1 21.07 11.11 -13.85
C MET A 1 21.70 11.57 -12.55
N GLY A 2 21.22 12.69 -12.03
CA GLY A 2 21.87 13.51 -11.01
C GLY A 2 21.98 12.83 -9.65
N LEU A 3 23.16 12.95 -9.07
CA LEU A 3 23.51 12.55 -7.71
C LEU A 3 22.92 13.58 -6.74
N ILE A 4 22.12 13.12 -5.76
CA ILE A 4 21.73 13.95 -4.62
C ILE A 4 22.90 13.88 -3.63
N SER A 5 23.86 14.78 -3.78
CA SER A 5 24.82 15.15 -2.74
C SER A 5 24.26 16.37 -1.99
N ASP A 6 24.40 16.37 -0.66
CA ASP A 6 24.16 17.51 0.24
C ASP A 6 22.72 17.93 0.57
N ASN A 7 21.79 16.97 0.69
CA ASN A 7 20.47 17.24 1.28
C ASN A 7 19.69 18.37 0.56
N ASP A 8 20.06 18.65 -0.70
CA ASP A 8 19.46 19.70 -1.50
C ASP A 8 18.19 19.15 -2.18
N GLU A 9 17.06 19.37 -1.51
CA GLU A 9 15.73 18.93 -1.96
C GLU A 9 15.21 19.77 -3.14
N ARG A 10 15.94 20.77 -3.63
CA ARG A 10 15.48 21.68 -4.69
C ARG A 10 15.09 20.95 -5.98
N ALA A 11 15.90 19.98 -6.41
CA ALA A 11 15.60 19.21 -7.63
C ALA A 11 14.30 18.39 -7.48
N TYR A 12 14.05 17.85 -6.29
CA TYR A 12 12.81 17.13 -5.98
C TYR A 12 11.60 18.08 -5.89
N LEU A 13 11.80 19.28 -5.31
CA LEU A 13 10.77 20.31 -5.23
C LEU A 13 10.40 20.88 -6.61
N GLU A 14 11.36 20.97 -7.53
CA GLU A 14 11.09 21.35 -8.93
C GLU A 14 10.30 20.26 -9.67
N GLU A 15 10.63 18.98 -9.49
CA GLU A 15 9.85 17.88 -10.07
C GLU A 15 8.42 17.82 -9.50
N ILE A 16 8.24 18.10 -8.21
CA ILE A 16 6.90 18.20 -7.60
C ILE A 16 6.13 19.37 -8.20
N LYS A 17 6.74 20.54 -8.37
CA LYS A 17 6.09 21.70 -9.00
C LYS A 17 5.67 21.41 -10.44
N HIS A 18 6.52 20.73 -11.20
CA HIS A 18 6.19 20.34 -12.58
C HIS A 18 4.99 19.37 -12.61
N LEU A 19 4.93 18.43 -11.67
CA LEU A 19 3.80 17.50 -11.55
C LEU A 19 2.51 18.20 -11.11
N GLU A 20 2.61 19.18 -10.20
CA GLU A 20 1.48 19.97 -9.71
C GLU A 20 0.87 20.83 -10.83
N ASN A 21 1.71 21.49 -11.63
CA ASN A 21 1.26 22.27 -12.80
C ASN A 21 0.57 21.37 -13.84
N TRP A 22 1.16 20.22 -14.16
CA TRP A 22 0.55 19.27 -15.10
C TRP A 22 -0.82 18.78 -14.61
N CYS A 23 -0.96 18.52 -13.31
CA CYS A 23 -2.25 18.11 -12.74
C CYS A 23 -3.30 19.23 -12.74
N GLN A 24 -2.89 20.49 -12.53
CA GLN A 24 -3.80 21.64 -12.66
C GLN A 24 -4.29 21.82 -14.10
N GLU A 25 -3.40 21.73 -15.09
CA GLU A 25 -3.74 21.84 -16.52
C GLU A 25 -4.70 20.73 -16.98
N ASN A 26 -4.69 19.57 -16.30
CA ASN A 26 -5.52 18.41 -16.62
C ASN A 26 -6.74 18.24 -15.71
N ASN A 27 -7.12 19.26 -14.92
CA ASN A 27 -8.23 19.24 -13.96
C ASN A 27 -8.17 18.08 -12.94
N LEU A 28 -6.96 17.59 -12.65
CA LEU A 28 -6.70 16.57 -11.65
C LEU A 28 -6.45 17.27 -10.30
N LEU A 29 -7.49 17.38 -9.47
CA LEU A 29 -7.38 17.94 -8.12
C LEU A 29 -6.55 17.02 -7.22
N LEU A 30 -5.22 17.21 -7.21
CA LEU A 30 -4.34 16.60 -6.22
C LEU A 30 -4.48 17.33 -4.88
N ASN A 31 -4.81 16.59 -3.81
CA ASN A 31 -4.74 17.10 -2.45
C ASN A 31 -3.27 17.09 -1.98
N VAL A 32 -2.48 18.03 -2.53
CA VAL A 32 -1.02 18.13 -2.32
C VAL A 32 -0.69 18.34 -0.83
N SER A 33 -1.57 18.98 -0.06
CA SER A 33 -1.42 19.14 1.40
C SER A 33 -1.40 17.80 2.16
N LYS A 34 -2.30 16.86 1.82
CA LYS A 34 -2.27 15.49 2.37
C LYS A 34 -1.03 14.71 1.97
N THR A 35 -0.42 15.07 0.84
CA THR A 35 0.74 14.37 0.29
C THR A 35 2.03 14.83 0.97
N LYS A 36 2.15 16.12 1.32
CA LYS A 36 3.24 16.67 2.14
C LYS A 36 3.27 16.10 3.57
N GLU A 37 2.12 15.96 4.22
CA GLU A 37 2.01 15.35 5.56
C GLU A 37 2.36 13.85 5.60
N LEU A 38 2.33 13.18 4.45
CA LEU A 38 2.66 11.76 4.29
C LEU A 38 4.18 11.53 4.10
N ILE A 39 4.90 12.57 3.66
CA ILE A 39 6.34 12.53 3.37
C ILE A 39 7.16 13.03 4.58
N ASP A 40 6.57 13.80 5.48
CA ASP A 40 7.24 14.26 6.70
C ASP A 40 7.62 13.08 7.62
N LEU A 41 8.91 13.01 7.94
CA LEU A 41 9.71 11.82 8.27
C LEU A 41 9.51 11.28 9.70
N SER A 42 8.27 11.24 10.18
CA SER A 42 7.92 10.61 11.46
C SER A 42 6.78 9.60 11.29
N TRP A 43 6.99 8.59 10.44
CA TRP A 43 6.08 7.44 10.28
C TRP A 43 5.69 6.81 11.64
N SER A 44 6.61 6.78 12.60
CA SER A 44 6.38 6.31 13.97
C SER A 44 5.40 7.19 14.76
N ARG A 45 5.39 8.50 14.51
CA ARG A 45 4.48 9.47 15.15
C ARG A 45 3.14 9.49 14.43
N HIS A 46 3.13 9.35 13.10
CA HIS A 46 1.92 9.28 12.27
C HIS A 46 1.15 7.98 12.51
N THR A 47 1.80 6.82 12.54
CA THR A 47 1.16 5.52 12.86
C THR A 47 0.65 5.47 14.29
N ASN A 48 1.39 6.02 15.25
CA ASN A 48 0.99 6.05 16.65
C ASN A 48 -0.12 7.10 16.90
N SER A 49 -0.11 8.21 16.17
CA SER A 49 -1.19 9.22 16.12
C SER A 49 -2.47 8.64 15.51
N LEU A 50 -2.37 8.00 14.33
CA LEU A 50 -3.50 7.34 13.67
C LEU A 50 -4.06 6.20 14.53
N ALA A 51 -3.20 5.35 15.10
CA ALA A 51 -3.63 4.28 15.98
C ALA A 51 -4.34 4.82 17.23
N LYS A 52 -3.82 5.87 17.87
CA LYS A 52 -4.47 6.51 19.03
C LYS A 52 -5.78 7.22 18.65
N LYS A 53 -5.85 7.87 17.48
CA LYS A 53 -7.04 8.61 17.01
C LYS A 53 -8.17 7.67 16.58
N VAL A 54 -7.83 6.60 15.85
CA VAL A 54 -8.77 5.53 15.47
C VAL A 54 -9.24 4.75 16.70
N ALA A 55 -8.35 4.45 17.66
CA ALA A 55 -8.74 3.74 18.87
C ALA A 55 -9.60 4.58 19.83
N ARG A 56 -9.30 5.87 20.02
CA ARG A 56 -9.94 6.68 21.08
C ARG A 56 -11.26 7.34 20.67
N GLN A 57 -11.41 7.76 19.41
CA GLN A 57 -12.64 8.40 18.92
C GLN A 57 -13.59 7.44 18.20
N HIS A 58 -13.10 6.58 17.30
CA HIS A 58 -13.99 5.72 16.51
C HIS A 58 -14.57 4.54 17.31
N LEU A 59 -13.77 3.88 18.16
CA LEU A 59 -14.26 2.72 18.93
C LEU A 59 -15.33 3.11 19.96
N ASN A 60 -15.20 4.27 20.61
CA ASN A 60 -16.19 4.76 21.57
C ASN A 60 -17.45 5.33 20.89
N HIS A 61 -17.30 5.96 19.72
CA HIS A 61 -18.44 6.52 18.99
C HIS A 61 -19.29 5.42 18.34
N LEU A 62 -18.66 4.40 17.72
CA LEU A 62 -19.38 3.28 17.09
C LEU A 62 -20.13 2.40 18.10
N ARG A 63 -19.69 2.37 19.36
CA ARG A 63 -20.38 1.69 20.46
C ARG A 63 -21.70 2.37 20.87
N CYS A 64 -21.87 3.67 20.58
CA CYS A 64 -23.09 4.41 20.90
C CYS A 64 -24.19 4.31 19.82
N PHE A 65 -23.84 4.00 18.56
CA PHE A 65 -24.81 4.10 17.45
C PHE A 65 -25.62 2.84 17.13
N ARG A 66 -25.46 1.73 17.89
CA ARG A 66 -26.13 0.42 17.60
C ARG A 66 -26.18 0.09 16.10
N LEU A 67 -25.09 0.38 15.37
CA LEU A 67 -25.08 0.16 13.93
C LEU A 67 -25.17 -1.34 13.65
N PRO A 68 -25.97 -1.78 12.67
CA PRO A 68 -26.03 -3.18 12.28
C PRO A 68 -24.63 -3.69 11.93
N SER A 69 -24.27 -4.89 12.41
CA SER A 69 -22.93 -5.49 12.22
C SER A 69 -22.45 -5.50 10.77
N LYS A 70 -23.39 -5.53 9.81
CA LYS A 70 -23.14 -5.42 8.37
C LYS A 70 -22.56 -4.07 7.93
N VAL A 71 -23.01 -2.97 8.53
CA VAL A 71 -22.52 -1.61 8.24
C VAL A 71 -21.14 -1.40 8.87
N LEU A 72 -20.95 -1.87 10.11
CA LEU A 72 -19.64 -1.87 10.77
C LEU A 72 -18.63 -2.70 9.96
N ARG A 73 -19.01 -3.89 9.52
CA ARG A 73 -18.20 -4.70 8.61
C ARG A 73 -17.86 -3.92 7.35
N ASN A 74 -18.83 -3.40 6.62
CA ASN A 74 -18.54 -2.69 5.38
C ASN A 74 -17.66 -1.45 5.62
N PHE A 75 -17.82 -0.73 6.73
CA PHE A 75 -16.99 0.41 7.07
C PHE A 75 -15.56 -0.01 7.43
N TYR A 76 -15.38 -1.03 8.26
CA TYR A 76 -14.06 -1.54 8.63
C TYR A 76 -13.39 -2.22 7.45
N THR A 77 -14.09 -3.10 6.72
CA THR A 77 -13.64 -3.69 5.46
C THR A 77 -13.26 -2.58 4.47
N CYS A 78 -14.09 -1.56 4.24
CA CYS A 78 -13.77 -0.49 3.28
C CYS A 78 -12.68 0.47 3.78
N THR A 79 -12.54 0.72 5.07
CA THR A 79 -11.49 1.60 5.62
C THR A 79 -10.15 0.88 5.68
N ILE A 80 -10.15 -0.38 6.14
CA ILE A 80 -9.00 -1.28 6.08
C ILE A 80 -8.64 -1.51 4.62
N GLU A 81 -9.61 -1.76 3.73
CA GLU A 81 -9.35 -1.87 2.31
C GLU A 81 -8.82 -0.54 1.76
N SER A 82 -9.53 0.57 1.76
CA SER A 82 -9.04 1.84 1.19
C SER A 82 -7.65 2.28 1.70
N VAL A 83 -7.40 2.23 3.02
CA VAL A 83 -6.13 2.64 3.62
C VAL A 83 -5.03 1.59 3.48
N LEU A 84 -5.35 0.28 3.55
CA LEU A 84 -4.39 -0.82 3.38
C LEU A 84 -4.41 -1.46 1.98
N THR A 85 -5.07 -0.89 0.97
CA THR A 85 -5.20 -1.53 -0.37
C THR A 85 -4.68 -0.63 -1.46
N GLY A 86 -4.92 0.69 -1.39
CA GLY A 86 -4.49 1.61 -2.44
C GLY A 86 -2.98 1.59 -2.69
N ASN A 87 -2.18 1.38 -1.63
CA ASN A 87 -0.73 1.47 -1.68
C ASN A 87 0.03 0.39 -0.87
N ILE A 88 -0.63 -0.63 -0.31
CA ILE A 88 0.05 -1.70 0.47
C ILE A 88 1.17 -2.39 -0.28
N THR A 89 1.03 -2.50 -1.60
CA THR A 89 2.06 -3.02 -2.50
C THR A 89 3.37 -2.23 -2.46
N VAL A 90 3.33 -0.97 -2.03
CA VAL A 90 4.48 -0.05 -1.99
C VAL A 90 5.25 -0.19 -0.68
N TRP A 91 4.55 -0.19 0.45
CA TRP A 91 5.18 -0.11 1.78
C TRP A 91 5.30 -1.47 2.48
N PHE A 92 4.38 -2.42 2.26
CA PHE A 92 4.31 -3.64 3.07
C PHE A 92 5.54 -4.54 2.96
N GLY A 93 6.10 -4.69 1.76
CA GLY A 93 7.30 -5.49 1.58
C GLY A 93 8.49 -4.94 2.38
N ASN A 94 8.57 -3.61 2.54
CA ASN A 94 9.65 -2.90 3.23
C ASN A 94 9.38 -2.66 4.73
N SER A 95 8.15 -2.84 5.20
CA SER A 95 7.80 -2.62 6.61
C SER A 95 8.49 -3.62 7.53
N THR A 96 8.75 -3.20 8.77
CA THR A 96 9.38 -4.07 9.78
C THR A 96 8.42 -5.14 10.28
N LYS A 97 8.95 -6.20 10.88
CA LYS A 97 8.12 -7.24 11.52
C LYS A 97 7.22 -6.64 12.61
N GLN A 98 7.73 -5.66 13.37
CA GLN A 98 6.99 -4.97 14.41
C GLN A 98 5.81 -4.18 13.86
N ASP A 99 5.99 -3.46 12.75
CA ASP A 99 4.90 -2.73 12.09
C ASP A 99 3.78 -3.66 11.62
N ARG A 100 4.15 -4.77 10.97
CA ARG A 100 3.20 -5.77 10.49
C ARG A 100 2.42 -6.39 11.64
N GLN A 101 3.08 -6.67 12.77
CA GLN A 101 2.42 -7.18 13.97
C GLN A 101 1.48 -6.14 14.58
N ALA A 102 1.85 -4.87 14.61
CA ALA A 102 0.98 -3.79 15.09
C ALA A 102 -0.28 -3.66 14.25
N LEU A 103 -0.15 -3.69 12.93
CA LEU A 103 -1.29 -3.65 12.00
C LEU A 103 -2.14 -4.91 12.09
N GLN A 104 -1.53 -6.09 12.24
CA GLN A 104 -2.29 -7.33 12.43
C GLN A 104 -3.09 -7.31 13.73
N ARG A 105 -2.60 -6.69 14.81
CA ARG A 105 -3.38 -6.49 16.04
C ARG A 105 -4.63 -5.64 15.80
N VAL A 106 -4.55 -4.61 14.95
CA VAL A 106 -5.72 -3.82 14.56
C VAL A 106 -6.75 -4.68 13.84
N VAL A 107 -6.30 -5.56 12.92
CA VAL A 107 -7.17 -6.53 12.25
C VAL A 107 -7.82 -7.46 13.27
N ARG A 108 -7.06 -8.04 14.21
CA ARG A 108 -7.59 -8.91 15.28
C ARG A 108 -8.61 -8.19 16.17
N SER A 109 -8.38 -6.92 16.51
CA SER A 109 -9.36 -6.14 17.27
C SER A 109 -10.65 -5.92 16.48
N ALA A 110 -10.55 -5.67 15.16
CA ALA A 110 -11.72 -5.53 14.30
C ALA A 110 -12.49 -6.85 14.18
N GLU A 111 -11.80 -7.99 14.06
CA GLU A 111 -12.42 -9.33 14.10
C GLU A 111 -13.20 -9.54 15.39
N HIS A 112 -12.59 -9.20 16.53
CA HIS A 112 -13.22 -9.37 17.84
C HIS A 112 -14.48 -8.52 18.01
N ILE A 113 -14.46 -7.27 17.53
CA ILE A 113 -15.60 -6.35 17.59
C ILE A 113 -16.72 -6.79 16.65
N THR A 114 -16.37 -7.30 15.47
CA THR A 114 -17.36 -7.67 14.45
C THR A 114 -17.84 -9.12 14.57
N HIS A 115 -17.20 -9.93 15.41
CA HIS A 115 -17.42 -11.37 15.56
C HIS A 115 -17.34 -12.12 14.22
N MET A 116 -16.41 -11.72 13.35
CA MET A 116 -16.22 -12.28 12.01
C MET A 116 -14.74 -12.46 11.72
N GLU A 117 -14.41 -13.50 10.96
CA GLU A 117 -13.05 -13.69 10.46
C GLU A 117 -12.74 -12.65 9.38
N LEU A 118 -11.60 -11.97 9.53
CA LEU A 118 -11.09 -11.03 8.55
C LEU A 118 -9.80 -11.61 7.94
N PRO A 119 -9.52 -11.31 6.66
CA PRO A 119 -8.28 -11.76 6.05
C PRO A 119 -7.08 -11.16 6.78
N ASP A 120 -6.04 -11.98 6.98
CA ASP A 120 -4.80 -11.50 7.56
C ASP A 120 -4.08 -10.53 6.62
N LEU A 121 -3.22 -9.69 7.20
CA LEU A 121 -2.56 -8.62 6.47
C LEU A 121 -1.66 -9.12 5.34
N GLN A 122 -1.05 -10.31 5.50
CA GLN A 122 -0.20 -10.91 4.47
C GLN A 122 -1.04 -11.38 3.28
N SER A 123 -2.20 -11.99 3.54
CA SER A 123 -3.15 -12.40 2.50
C SER A 123 -3.69 -11.22 1.71
N ILE A 124 -4.03 -10.12 2.39
CA ILE A 124 -4.43 -8.86 1.73
C ILE A 124 -3.31 -8.37 0.81
N TYR A 125 -2.08 -8.30 1.32
CA TYR A 125 -0.92 -7.87 0.53
C TYR A 125 -0.70 -8.74 -0.72
N TYR A 126 -0.69 -10.07 -0.59
CA TYR A 126 -0.48 -10.96 -1.73
C TYR A 126 -1.60 -10.86 -2.77
N LYS A 127 -2.86 -10.82 -2.32
CA LYS A 127 -4.01 -10.64 -3.21
C LYS A 127 -3.90 -9.35 -4.02
N GLN A 128 -3.44 -8.27 -3.39
CA GLN A 128 -3.24 -6.99 -4.07
C GLN A 128 -2.06 -7.00 -5.02
N CYS A 129 -0.93 -7.59 -4.61
CA CYS A 129 0.22 -7.79 -5.49
C CYS A 129 -0.17 -8.54 -6.76
N GLN A 130 -0.93 -9.62 -6.63
CA GLN A 130 -1.42 -10.38 -7.77
C GLN A 130 -2.40 -9.55 -8.63
N THR A 131 -3.37 -8.88 -8.02
CA THR A 131 -4.37 -8.08 -8.75
C THR A 131 -3.71 -6.98 -9.56
N LYS A 132 -2.79 -6.23 -8.96
CA LYS A 132 -2.06 -5.14 -9.63
C LYS A 132 -1.13 -5.68 -10.72
N ALA A 133 -0.40 -6.76 -10.45
CA ALA A 133 0.47 -7.36 -11.47
C ALA A 133 -0.33 -7.93 -12.66
N ARG A 134 -1.47 -8.59 -12.43
CA ARG A 134 -2.35 -9.05 -13.51
C ARG A 134 -2.86 -7.89 -14.38
N ARG A 135 -3.15 -6.72 -13.78
CA ARG A 135 -3.50 -5.52 -14.56
C ARG A 135 -2.33 -5.05 -15.44
N ILE A 136 -1.12 -4.97 -14.88
CA ILE A 136 0.09 -4.59 -15.63
C ILE A 136 0.39 -5.58 -16.77
N VAL A 137 0.26 -6.87 -16.51
CA VAL A 137 0.49 -7.92 -17.52
C VAL A 137 -0.52 -7.83 -18.66
N LYS A 138 -1.78 -7.49 -18.36
CA LYS A 138 -2.84 -7.32 -19.38
C LYS A 138 -2.65 -6.07 -20.22
N ASP A 139 -2.17 -4.98 -19.62
CA ASP A 139 -1.95 -3.71 -20.32
C ASP A 139 -0.72 -3.77 -21.24
N PRO A 140 -0.87 -3.64 -22.57
CA PRO A 140 0.26 -3.61 -23.50
C PRO A 140 1.06 -2.29 -23.44
N THR A 141 0.42 -1.19 -23.03
CA THR A 141 1.03 0.16 -23.00
C THR A 141 1.85 0.40 -21.73
N HIS A 142 1.72 -0.46 -20.73
CA HIS A 142 2.37 -0.26 -19.45
C HIS A 142 3.91 -0.33 -19.58
N PRO A 143 4.66 0.70 -19.11
CA PRO A 143 6.11 0.81 -19.35
C PRO A 143 6.91 -0.35 -18.73
N ASN A 144 6.40 -0.92 -17.63
CA ASN A 144 7.04 -2.01 -16.91
C ASN A 144 6.45 -3.41 -17.21
N LYS A 145 5.61 -3.55 -18.25
CA LYS A 145 5.06 -4.86 -18.67
C LYS A 145 6.17 -5.89 -18.92
N ARG A 146 7.27 -5.46 -19.53
CA ARG A 146 8.46 -6.29 -19.83
C ARG A 146 9.08 -7.00 -18.63
N LEU A 147 8.87 -6.49 -17.41
CA LEU A 147 9.36 -7.12 -16.19
C LEU A 147 8.62 -8.43 -15.89
N PHE A 148 7.40 -8.58 -16.37
CA PHE A 148 6.58 -9.78 -16.24
C PHE A 148 6.73 -10.68 -17.48
N SER A 149 7.93 -11.20 -17.69
CA SER A 149 8.19 -12.16 -18.77
C SER A 149 7.95 -13.60 -18.30
N LEU A 150 7.21 -14.39 -19.09
CA LEU A 150 7.02 -15.81 -18.82
C LEU A 150 8.25 -16.62 -19.24
N LEU A 151 8.50 -17.73 -18.54
CA LEU A 151 9.45 -18.76 -18.97
C LEU A 151 8.89 -19.53 -20.18
N ARG A 152 9.74 -20.30 -20.87
CA ARG A 152 9.32 -21.11 -22.05
C ARG A 152 8.18 -22.08 -21.75
N SER A 153 8.05 -22.53 -20.49
CA SER A 153 6.95 -23.39 -20.07
C SER A 153 5.59 -22.69 -20.05
N GLY A 154 5.54 -21.35 -20.11
CA GLY A 154 4.32 -20.55 -20.00
C GLY A 154 3.68 -20.52 -18.60
N LYS A 155 4.19 -21.31 -17.65
CA LYS A 155 3.58 -21.49 -16.31
C LYS A 155 4.08 -20.49 -15.28
N CYS A 156 5.35 -20.10 -15.35
CA CYS A 156 5.97 -19.25 -14.33
C CYS A 156 6.55 -17.99 -14.96
N PHE A 157 6.45 -16.89 -14.22
CA PHE A 157 7.16 -15.64 -14.53
C PHE A 157 8.62 -15.73 -14.12
N ARG A 158 9.48 -15.12 -14.93
CA ARG A 158 10.91 -15.01 -14.68
C ARG A 158 11.16 -14.14 -13.45
N SER A 159 11.87 -14.69 -12.47
CA SER A 159 12.33 -13.94 -11.30
C SER A 159 13.24 -12.79 -11.71
N LEU A 160 13.05 -11.62 -11.11
CA LEU A 160 13.96 -10.48 -11.27
C LEU A 160 15.21 -10.68 -10.41
N MET A 161 16.37 -10.36 -10.97
CA MET A 161 17.60 -10.28 -10.19
C MET A 161 17.59 -9.03 -9.32
N THR A 162 17.83 -9.21 -8.03
CA THR A 162 17.80 -8.13 -7.04
C THR A 162 19.11 -8.11 -6.27
N LYS A 163 19.85 -6.99 -6.35
CA LYS A 163 21.14 -6.82 -5.67
C LYS A 163 21.02 -6.33 -4.22
N THR A 164 19.85 -5.80 -3.84
CA THR A 164 19.61 -5.26 -2.49
C THR A 164 18.34 -5.83 -1.90
N GLU A 165 18.30 -5.94 -0.58
CA GLU A 165 17.12 -6.40 0.15
C GLU A 165 15.93 -5.45 -0.05
N ARG A 166 16.20 -4.13 -0.14
CA ARG A 166 15.18 -3.11 -0.47
C ARG A 166 14.51 -3.39 -1.81
N LEU A 167 15.29 -3.65 -2.86
CA LEU A 167 14.73 -3.99 -4.17
C LEU A 167 14.00 -5.33 -4.12
N LYS A 168 14.58 -6.34 -3.46
CA LYS A 168 13.97 -7.66 -3.26
C LYS A 168 12.59 -7.59 -2.60
N ARG A 169 12.39 -6.61 -1.71
CA ARG A 169 11.16 -6.33 -0.97
C ARG A 169 10.20 -5.38 -1.68
N SER A 170 10.61 -4.75 -2.77
CA SER A 170 9.75 -3.88 -3.57
C SER A 170 8.66 -4.64 -4.32
N PHE A 171 7.70 -3.89 -4.88
CA PHE A 171 6.53 -4.43 -5.56
C PHE A 171 6.85 -5.47 -6.65
N PHE A 172 7.69 -5.16 -7.65
CA PHE A 172 7.83 -6.04 -8.82
C PHE A 172 8.38 -7.44 -8.49
N PRO A 173 9.49 -7.59 -7.74
CA PRO A 173 9.99 -8.92 -7.37
C PRO A 173 9.01 -9.68 -6.48
N GLN A 174 8.31 -9.00 -5.59
CA GLN A 174 7.31 -9.62 -4.71
C GLN A 174 6.06 -10.05 -5.49
N ALA A 175 5.61 -9.26 -6.45
CA ALA A 175 4.45 -9.56 -7.26
C ALA A 175 4.70 -10.75 -8.20
N ILE A 176 5.90 -10.86 -8.77
CA ILE A 176 6.31 -12.04 -9.55
C ILE A 176 6.31 -13.29 -8.67
N ARG A 177 6.86 -13.22 -7.46
CA ARG A 177 6.79 -14.34 -6.50
C ARG A 177 5.35 -14.71 -6.17
N ALA A 178 4.49 -13.71 -5.92
CA ALA A 178 3.09 -13.92 -5.60
C ALA A 178 2.30 -14.55 -6.74
N LEU A 179 2.61 -14.23 -8.00
CA LEU A 179 2.01 -14.87 -9.17
C LEU A 179 2.51 -16.30 -9.37
N ASN A 180 3.79 -16.56 -9.10
CA ASN A 180 4.35 -17.91 -9.21
C ASN A 180 3.90 -18.85 -8.09
N GLN A 181 3.42 -18.33 -6.96
CA GLN A 181 2.88 -19.12 -5.84
C GLN A 181 1.41 -19.54 -6.05
N GLY A 182 0.70 -18.90 -6.97
CA GLY A 182 -0.73 -19.13 -7.22
C GLY A 182 -1.05 -19.78 -8.56
N ASN A 183 -0.05 -20.38 -9.21
CA ASN A 183 -0.15 -21.12 -10.48
C ASN A 183 0.21 -22.59 -10.27
#